data_AF-A0AA51DGH6-F1
#
_entry.id   AF-A0AA51DGH6-F1
#
_cell.length_a   1.000
_cell.length_b   1.000
_cell.length_c   1.000
_cell.angle_alpha   90.00
_cell.angle_beta   90.00
_cell.angle_gamma   90.00
#
_symmetry.space_group_name_H-M   'P 1'
#
loop_
_entity.id
_entity.type
_entity.pdbx_description
1 polymer ?
#
loop_
_entity_poly.entity_id
_entity_poly.type
_entity_poly.pdbx_seq_one_letter_code
_entity_poly.pdbx_strand_id
1 'polypeptide(L)'
;MKKFKSHVVLLFLILTTFTLIGCLGKSQYKSTALEPVETLIKTLYFNKGNYKDYKAIFTNPNNAFNEDQFKKFREKPDKTAFKYGANSLEDIVKHMKLENVNETSAVVYYVEDVNKTDKSKALMQWKVEKRDGKWLLKND
;
A
#
# COMPACT_ATOMS: atom_id res chain seq x y z
N MET A 1 -63.08 -14.91 -46.53
CA MET A 1 -62.21 -15.99 -46.03
C MET A 1 -61.19 -15.40 -45.06
N LYS A 2 -61.45 -15.52 -43.75
CA LYS A 2 -60.58 -15.05 -42.65
C LYS A 2 -59.76 -16.26 -42.16
N LYS A 3 -58.43 -16.19 -42.25
CA LYS A 3 -57.55 -17.21 -41.65
C LYS A 3 -57.00 -16.66 -40.33
N PHE A 4 -57.68 -16.98 -39.23
CA PHE A 4 -57.11 -16.89 -37.89
C PHE A 4 -56.34 -18.19 -37.63
N LYS A 5 -55.02 -18.09 -37.42
CA LYS A 5 -54.21 -19.17 -36.84
C LYS A 5 -53.93 -18.80 -35.40
N SER A 6 -54.68 -19.38 -34.47
CA SER A 6 -54.30 -19.48 -33.05
C SER A 6 -53.34 -20.65 -32.90
N HIS A 7 -52.10 -20.40 -32.49
CA HIS A 7 -51.27 -21.38 -31.78
C HIS A 7 -50.79 -20.68 -30.51
N VAL A 8 -51.44 -21.02 -29.41
CA VAL A 8 -51.02 -20.66 -28.06
C VAL A 8 -50.15 -21.82 -27.57
N VAL A 9 -49.08 -21.50 -26.85
CA VAL A 9 -48.63 -22.12 -25.59
C VAL A 9 -47.11 -22.40 -25.57
N LEU A 10 -46.48 -21.72 -24.59
CA LEU A 10 -45.25 -22.00 -23.86
C LEU A 10 -43.92 -22.09 -24.63
N LEU A 11 -43.03 -21.11 -24.40
CA LEU A 11 -41.65 -21.43 -24.01
C LEU A 11 -40.99 -20.24 -23.28
N PHE A 12 -40.84 -20.42 -21.96
CA PHE A 12 -39.82 -19.87 -21.04
C PHE A 12 -39.50 -18.37 -21.04
N LEU A 13 -40.12 -17.68 -20.07
CA LEU A 13 -39.55 -16.55 -19.35
C LEU A 13 -38.19 -16.94 -18.76
N ILE A 14 -37.09 -16.33 -19.23
CA ILE A 14 -35.83 -16.27 -18.48
C ILE A 14 -35.63 -14.82 -18.08
N LEU A 15 -36.14 -14.52 -16.89
CA LEU A 15 -35.77 -13.36 -16.10
C LEU A 15 -34.60 -13.80 -15.21
N THR A 16 -33.38 -13.49 -15.61
CA THR A 16 -32.23 -13.50 -14.69
C THR A 16 -31.40 -12.24 -14.91
N THR A 17 -31.77 -11.21 -14.18
CA THR A 17 -30.86 -10.19 -13.69
C THR A 17 -29.77 -10.88 -12.88
N PHE A 18 -28.53 -10.99 -13.36
CA PHE A 18 -27.39 -11.15 -12.47
C PHE A 18 -26.16 -10.49 -13.11
N THR A 19 -26.02 -9.23 -12.67
CA THR A 19 -24.77 -8.58 -12.28
C THR A 19 -23.59 -8.63 -13.26
N LEU A 20 -23.21 -7.43 -13.70
CA LEU A 20 -21.84 -6.90 -13.57
C LEU A 20 -20.92 -7.90 -12.84
N ILE A 21 -20.32 -8.82 -13.58
CA ILE A 21 -19.15 -9.53 -13.12
C ILE A 21 -18.09 -8.45 -13.07
N GLY A 22 -17.93 -7.91 -11.87
CA GLY A 22 -16.84 -7.02 -11.56
C GLY A 22 -15.57 -7.67 -12.05
N CYS A 23 -14.89 -7.01 -12.97
CA CYS A 23 -13.44 -6.99 -13.02
C CYS A 23 -12.93 -6.36 -11.70
N LEU A 24 -13.18 -7.05 -10.59
CA LEU A 24 -12.57 -6.86 -9.30
C LEU A 24 -11.87 -8.18 -9.00
N GLY A 25 -10.94 -8.53 -9.89
CA GLY A 25 -9.68 -9.12 -9.47
C GLY A 25 -8.95 -8.13 -8.56
N LYS A 26 -9.54 -7.81 -7.40
CA LYS A 26 -8.75 -7.49 -6.23
C LYS A 26 -8.06 -8.79 -5.92
N SER A 27 -6.89 -8.98 -6.52
CA SER A 27 -5.81 -9.67 -5.86
C SER A 27 -5.93 -9.25 -4.39
N GLN A 28 -6.25 -10.21 -3.53
CA GLN A 28 -6.10 -10.05 -2.09
C GLN A 28 -4.59 -9.94 -1.86
N TYR A 29 -4.01 -8.82 -2.29
CA TYR A 29 -2.72 -8.39 -1.83
C TYR A 29 -2.95 -8.19 -0.35
N LYS A 30 -2.52 -9.16 0.46
CA LYS A 30 -2.46 -9.00 1.90
C LYS A 30 -1.57 -7.78 2.09
N SER A 31 -2.19 -6.63 2.34
CA SER A 31 -1.46 -5.41 2.68
C SER A 31 -0.49 -5.79 3.80
N THR A 32 0.80 -5.66 3.50
CA THR A 32 1.84 -6.08 4.43
C THR A 32 2.23 -4.89 5.29
N ALA A 33 2.75 -5.17 6.47
CA ALA A 33 3.32 -4.15 7.34
C ALA A 33 4.47 -3.35 6.66
N LEU A 34 5.06 -3.86 5.56
CA LEU A 34 6.06 -3.16 4.75
C LEU A 34 5.48 -2.09 3.82
N GLU A 35 4.24 -2.27 3.36
CA GLU A 35 3.61 -1.43 2.33
C GLU A 35 3.57 0.08 2.66
N PRO A 36 3.20 0.52 3.88
CA PRO A 36 3.20 1.96 4.18
C PRO A 36 4.62 2.54 4.21
N VAL A 37 5.64 1.75 4.56
CA VAL A 37 7.05 2.18 4.52
C VAL A 37 7.57 2.24 3.08
N GLU A 38 7.24 1.25 2.25
CA GLU A 38 7.54 1.29 0.82
C GLU A 38 6.92 2.52 0.17
N THR A 39 5.65 2.81 0.48
CA THR A 39 4.95 3.99 -0.02
C THR A 39 5.62 5.29 0.43
N LEU A 40 6.01 5.39 1.70
CA LEU A 40 6.77 6.52 2.23
C LEU A 40 8.05 6.75 1.40
N ILE A 41 8.86 5.70 1.23
CA ILE A 41 10.15 5.79 0.54
C ILE A 41 9.94 6.16 -0.94
N LYS A 42 9.02 5.47 -1.60
CA LYS A 42 8.63 5.70 -3.00
C LYS A 42 8.20 7.15 -3.24
N THR A 43 7.37 7.69 -2.36
CA THR A 43 6.81 9.03 -2.55
C THR A 43 7.78 10.13 -2.19
N LEU A 44 8.52 10.00 -1.08
CA LEU A 44 9.45 11.04 -0.62
C LEU A 44 10.79 11.04 -1.37
N TYR A 45 11.37 9.86 -1.65
CA TYR A 45 12.72 9.78 -2.18
C TYR A 45 12.77 9.51 -3.69
N PHE A 46 11.76 8.85 -4.25
CA PHE A 46 11.71 8.52 -5.68
C PHE A 46 10.72 9.39 -6.47
N ASN A 47 10.09 10.37 -5.81
CA ASN A 47 9.13 11.26 -6.44
C ASN A 47 7.97 10.53 -7.15
N LYS A 48 7.60 9.34 -6.66
CA LYS A 48 6.50 8.52 -7.21
C LYS A 48 5.30 8.53 -6.25
N GLY A 49 4.24 9.24 -6.63
CA GLY A 49 3.03 9.41 -5.82
C GLY A 49 2.71 10.87 -5.52
N ASN A 50 1.58 11.11 -4.86
CA ASN A 50 1.09 12.45 -4.53
C ASN A 50 0.98 12.68 -3.00
N TYR A 51 0.72 13.93 -2.60
CA TYR A 51 0.63 14.31 -1.18
C TYR A 51 -0.53 13.63 -0.44
N LYS A 52 -1.66 13.36 -1.13
CA LYS A 52 -2.82 12.67 -0.55
C LYS A 52 -2.47 11.21 -0.23
N ASP A 53 -1.79 10.52 -1.13
CA ASP A 53 -1.33 9.14 -0.91
C ASP A 53 -0.32 9.09 0.24
N TYR A 54 0.64 10.04 0.26
CA TYR A 54 1.58 10.19 1.37
C TYR A 54 0.87 10.40 2.71
N LYS A 55 -0.12 11.29 2.80
CA LYS A 55 -0.85 11.53 4.05
C LYS A 55 -1.66 10.32 4.51
N ALA A 56 -2.17 9.52 3.58
CA ALA A 56 -3.05 8.40 3.87
C ALA A 56 -2.36 7.21 4.54
N ILE A 57 -1.02 7.14 4.51
CA ILE A 57 -0.28 6.03 5.14
C ILE A 57 -0.06 6.23 6.65
N PHE A 58 -0.40 7.38 7.22
CA PHE A 58 -0.10 7.69 8.62
C PHE A 58 -1.28 7.42 9.55
N THR A 59 -0.97 6.96 10.78
CA THR A 59 -1.95 6.80 11.86
C THR A 59 -2.60 8.11 12.29
N ASN A 60 -1.86 9.22 12.22
CA ASN A 60 -2.36 10.57 12.40
C ASN A 60 -1.89 11.45 11.21
N PRO A 61 -2.75 11.67 10.19
CA PRO A 61 -2.40 12.49 9.03
C PRO A 61 -2.09 13.96 9.34
N ASN A 62 -2.42 14.46 10.54
CA ASN A 62 -2.12 15.83 10.94
C ASN A 62 -0.69 15.97 11.49
N ASN A 63 -0.07 14.88 11.92
CA ASN A 63 1.33 14.83 12.37
C ASN A 63 2.31 14.54 11.22
N ALA A 64 1.81 14.27 10.00
CA ALA A 64 2.63 14.14 8.81
C ALA A 64 3.10 15.53 8.32
N PHE A 65 4.09 15.57 7.41
CA PHE A 65 4.46 16.82 6.76
C PHE A 65 3.23 17.49 6.15
N ASN A 66 3.17 18.82 6.24
CA ASN A 66 2.24 19.59 5.45
C ASN A 66 2.66 19.57 3.96
N GLU A 67 1.83 20.14 3.08
CA GLU A 67 2.05 20.04 1.63
C GLU A 67 3.35 20.75 1.19
N ASP A 68 3.69 21.87 1.81
CA ASP A 68 4.90 22.63 1.48
C ASP A 68 6.17 21.90 1.95
N GLN A 69 6.14 21.33 3.16
CA GLN A 69 7.22 20.48 3.67
C GLN A 69 7.41 19.24 2.79
N PHE A 70 6.31 18.62 2.36
CA PHE A 70 6.34 17.49 1.44
C PHE A 70 6.98 17.84 0.09
N LYS A 71 6.60 18.97 -0.52
CA LYS A 71 7.18 19.45 -1.78
C LYS A 71 8.67 19.75 -1.62
N LYS A 72 9.02 20.51 -0.58
CA LYS A 72 10.41 20.90 -0.31
C LYS A 72 11.34 19.70 -0.09
N PHE A 73 10.87 18.67 0.63
CA PHE A 73 11.65 17.45 0.79
C PHE A 73 11.96 16.78 -0.55
N ARG A 74 10.96 16.72 -1.43
CA ARG A 74 11.01 16.03 -2.73
C ARG A 74 11.84 16.73 -3.79
N GLU A 75 12.17 18.01 -3.62
CA GLU A 75 13.04 18.75 -4.53
C GLU A 75 14.48 18.22 -4.49
N LYS A 76 14.97 17.84 -3.30
CA LYS A 76 16.34 17.36 -3.09
C LYS A 76 16.36 16.22 -2.06
N PRO A 77 15.77 15.06 -2.38
CA PRO A 77 15.73 13.94 -1.44
C PRO A 77 17.13 13.38 -1.22
N ASP A 78 17.57 13.38 0.03
CA ASP A 78 18.85 12.77 0.43
C ASP A 78 18.68 11.27 0.63
N LYS A 79 19.31 10.47 -0.23
CA LYS A 79 19.24 9.00 -0.18
C LYS A 79 20.45 8.36 0.49
N THR A 80 21.38 9.15 1.03
CA THR A 80 22.59 8.64 1.70
C THR A 80 22.29 7.75 2.90
N ALA A 81 21.11 7.91 3.52
CA ALA A 81 20.61 7.02 4.57
C ALA A 81 20.38 5.57 4.10
N PHE A 82 20.18 5.35 2.79
CA PHE A 82 20.05 4.01 2.20
C PHE A 82 21.40 3.49 1.73
N LYS A 83 22.22 3.00 2.67
CA LYS A 83 23.57 2.47 2.41
C LYS A 83 23.65 1.46 1.25
N TYR A 84 22.60 0.67 1.05
CA TYR A 84 22.45 -0.35 0.01
C TYR A 84 21.24 -0.07 -0.89
N GLY A 85 21.44 -0.05 -2.21
CA GLY A 85 20.33 0.05 -3.16
C GLY A 85 19.71 1.44 -3.30
N ALA A 86 20.36 2.52 -2.83
CA ALA A 86 19.85 3.91 -2.90
C ALA A 86 19.29 4.34 -4.28
N ASN A 87 19.75 3.69 -5.36
CA ASN A 87 19.35 4.01 -6.73
C ASN A 87 17.97 3.44 -7.12
N SER A 88 17.44 2.45 -6.38
CA SER A 88 16.15 1.84 -6.71
C SER A 88 15.32 1.51 -5.46
N LEU A 89 14.00 1.70 -5.56
CA LEU A 89 13.08 1.33 -4.48
C LEU A 89 13.14 -0.17 -4.20
N GLU A 90 13.23 -0.98 -5.26
CA GLU A 90 13.27 -2.44 -5.15
C GLU A 90 14.48 -2.91 -4.34
N ASP A 91 15.66 -2.32 -4.58
CA ASP A 91 16.86 -2.71 -3.85
C ASP A 91 16.83 -2.22 -2.40
N ILE A 92 16.27 -1.04 -2.14
CA ILE A 92 16.03 -0.60 -0.75
C ILE A 92 15.12 -1.59 0.00
N VAL A 93 14.03 -2.02 -0.63
CA VAL A 93 13.06 -2.96 -0.03
C VAL A 93 13.70 -4.31 0.28
N LYS A 94 14.63 -4.81 -0.57
CA LYS A 94 15.38 -6.05 -0.31
C LYS A 94 16.19 -6.01 1.00
N HIS A 95 16.62 -4.82 1.41
CA HIS A 95 17.38 -4.57 2.63
C HIS A 95 16.52 -4.12 3.81
N MET A 96 15.21 -4.01 3.61
CA MET A 96 14.26 -3.88 4.72
C MET A 96 13.96 -5.25 5.34
N LYS A 97 13.68 -5.24 6.63
CA LYS A 97 13.24 -6.38 7.42
C LYS A 97 12.00 -5.99 8.20
N LEU A 98 11.19 -6.99 8.52
CA LEU A 98 9.95 -6.85 9.26
C LEU A 98 10.04 -7.73 10.51
N GLU A 99 9.79 -7.13 11.66
CA GLU A 99 9.63 -7.83 12.93
C GLU A 99 8.21 -7.58 13.44
N ASN A 100 7.40 -8.63 13.47
CA ASN A 100 6.06 -8.54 14.04
C ASN A 100 6.16 -8.46 15.56
N VAL A 101 5.55 -7.44 16.15
CA VAL A 101 5.44 -7.31 17.61
C VAL A 101 4.21 -8.09 18.08
N ASN A 102 3.09 -7.95 17.37
CA ASN A 102 1.86 -8.71 17.54
C ASN A 102 1.02 -8.64 16.25
N GLU A 103 -0.25 -9.08 16.30
CA GLU A 103 -1.13 -9.12 15.13
C GLU A 103 -1.47 -7.75 14.52
N THR A 104 -1.34 -6.69 15.31
CA THR A 104 -1.71 -5.32 14.93
C THR A 104 -0.53 -4.34 15.00
N SER A 105 0.69 -4.81 15.29
CA SER A 105 1.87 -3.96 15.41
C SER A 105 3.11 -4.68 14.90
N ALA A 106 3.94 -3.94 14.17
CA ALA A 106 5.23 -4.42 13.71
C ALA A 106 6.25 -3.28 13.62
N VAL A 107 7.52 -3.65 13.50
CA VAL A 107 8.61 -2.74 13.19
C VAL A 107 9.22 -3.14 11.85
N VAL A 108 9.25 -2.20 10.93
CA VAL A 108 10.02 -2.29 9.70
C VAL A 108 11.33 -1.58 9.94
N TYR A 109 12.44 -2.19 9.56
CA TYR A 109 13.75 -1.58 9.72
C TYR A 109 14.65 -1.84 8.52
N TYR A 110 15.54 -0.90 8.27
CA TYR A 110 16.51 -0.97 7.20
C TYR A 110 17.90 -1.28 7.78
N VAL A 111 18.53 -2.36 7.31
CA VAL A 111 19.74 -2.91 7.93
C VAL A 111 20.98 -2.05 7.68
N GLU A 112 21.86 -1.96 8.68
CA GLU A 112 23.20 -1.35 8.54
C GLU A 112 24.19 -2.28 7.82
N ASP A 113 24.04 -3.59 8.01
CA ASP A 113 24.89 -4.63 7.45
C ASP A 113 23.98 -5.74 6.91
N VAL A 114 24.11 -6.05 5.61
CA VAL A 114 23.29 -7.07 4.96
C VAL A 114 23.47 -8.48 5.55
N ASN A 115 24.59 -8.72 6.23
CA ASN A 115 24.88 -9.97 6.90
C ASN A 115 24.33 -10.02 8.34
N LYS A 116 23.82 -8.90 8.87
CA LYS A 116 23.31 -8.80 10.24
C LYS A 116 21.89 -8.27 10.22
N THR A 117 20.94 -9.08 10.67
CA THR A 117 19.52 -8.70 10.77
C THR A 117 19.17 -8.15 12.14
N ASP A 118 20.13 -7.53 12.84
CA ASP A 118 19.91 -6.99 14.17
C ASP A 118 19.26 -5.61 14.09
N LYS A 119 17.98 -5.53 14.48
CA LYS A 119 17.20 -4.29 14.52
C LYS A 119 17.85 -3.21 15.38
N SER A 120 18.57 -3.56 16.45
CA SER A 120 19.21 -2.59 17.34
C SER A 120 20.30 -1.76 16.64
N LYS A 121 20.81 -2.27 15.52
CA LYS A 121 21.81 -1.62 14.67
C LYS A 121 21.24 -1.14 13.34
N ALA A 122 19.91 -1.10 13.20
CA ALA A 122 19.29 -0.63 11.97
C ALA A 122 19.55 0.87 11.76
N LEU A 123 19.83 1.27 10.50
CA LEU A 123 20.03 2.68 10.13
C LEU A 123 18.73 3.48 10.23
N MET A 124 17.60 2.82 9.97
CA MET A 124 16.27 3.42 10.04
C MET A 124 15.28 2.39 10.56
N GLN A 125 14.30 2.87 11.34
CA GLN A 125 13.23 2.06 11.89
C GLN A 125 11.90 2.81 11.77
N TRP A 126 10.86 2.09 11.40
CA TRP A 126 9.50 2.59 11.30
C TRP A 126 8.58 1.65 12.06
N LYS A 127 7.80 2.23 12.97
CA LYS A 127 6.72 1.50 13.63
C LYS A 127 5.50 1.56 12.74
N VAL A 128 4.84 0.42 12.58
CA VAL A 128 3.57 0.31 11.84
C VAL A 128 2.51 -0.35 12.70
N GLU A 129 1.28 0.11 12.53
CA GLU A 129 0.12 -0.34 13.28
C GLU A 129 -1.02 -0.67 12.31
N LYS A 130 -1.78 -1.71 12.60
CA LYS A 130 -2.95 -2.12 11.82
C LYS A 130 -4.21 -1.47 12.40
N ARG A 131 -4.85 -0.60 11.63
CA ARG A 131 -6.16 0.02 11.95
C ARG A 131 -7.15 -0.28 10.83
N ASP A 132 -8.36 -0.73 11.20
CA ASP A 132 -9.42 -1.08 10.24
C ASP A 132 -8.95 -2.00 9.09
N GLY A 133 -8.10 -2.97 9.44
CA GLY A 133 -7.56 -3.93 8.48
C GLY A 133 -6.37 -3.43 7.64
N LYS A 134 -5.97 -2.16 7.76
CA LYS A 134 -4.89 -1.53 6.98
C LYS A 134 -3.67 -1.25 7.86
N TRP A 135 -2.47 -1.49 7.33
CA TRP A 135 -1.22 -1.10 7.99
C TRP A 135 -0.92 0.37 7.72
N LEU A 136 -0.57 1.11 8.78
CA LEU A 136 -0.26 2.53 8.76
C LEU A 136 1.05 2.80 9.51
N LEU A 137 1.80 3.80 9.08
CA LEU A 137 2.93 4.37 9.80
C LEU A 137 2.48 5.05 11.09
N LYS A 138 3.02 4.57 12.20
CA LYS A 138 2.78 5.15 13.52
C LYS A 138 3.57 6.47 13.66
N ASN A 139 2.88 7.55 13.97
CA ASN A 139 3.42 8.92 14.05
C ASN A 139 2.69 9.79 15.10
N ASP A 140 2.29 9.16 16.19
CA ASP A 140 1.72 9.78 17.39
C ASP A 140 2.66 10.78 18.07
#